data_AF-A0A9N9D187-F1
#
_entry.id   AF-A0A9N9D187-F1
#
_cell.length_a   1.000
_cell.length_b   1.000
_cell.length_c   1.000
_cell.angle_alpha   90.00
_cell.angle_beta   90.00
_cell.angle_gamma   90.00
#
_symmetry.space_group_name_H-M   'P 1'
#
loop_
_entity.id
_entity.type
_entity.pdbx_description
1 polymer ?
#
loop_
_entity_poly.entity_id
_entity_poly.type
_entity_poly.pdbx_seq_one_letter_code
_entity_poly.pdbx_strand_id
1 'polypeptide(L)'
;WTSFNKKEIEEQLDEVRAKLDKLPDPITGNPQFELNRMIGNCASAIEKETKGEKRNLWRDVNKEFERFKIELCSTRPIFVVGKLRDGSTAKFDVLKEFLDPETSEFNLGLDESEPLKEITEADIQRRINDARGRHLPGFIPYSAASESIKDFQEKWKNPAFHCLSNIHGIMSKAVEESIEARFDRFPLLVGLMKHNAIKWLEECKKETLERLKFNMSMESSHPFTLDVGSMFVGKIAYLAALQEAVRNDNDRQPSDNLDLIAAVMAYFKLSFKRFADSVAMTIVHAFIDKYPKSVYEKLLMSIIDGGYDANELIQEDNTIVVAREELFQHEKRMQEVLDDLVRFGV
;
A
#
# COMPACT_ATOMS: atom_id res chain seq x y z
N TRP A 1 -3.28 60.81 -28.13
CA TRP A 1 -2.96 59.74 -29.09
C TRP A 1 -1.63 59.08 -28.79
N THR A 2 -0.56 59.82 -28.50
CA THR A 2 0.77 59.23 -28.29
C THR A 2 0.97 58.57 -26.92
N SER A 3 0.48 59.19 -25.83
CA SER A 3 0.44 58.58 -24.49
C SER A 3 -0.37 57.28 -24.41
N PHE A 4 -1.32 57.06 -25.32
CA PHE A 4 -2.12 55.83 -25.37
C PHE A 4 -1.32 54.67 -25.96
N ASN A 5 -0.53 54.94 -27.01
CA ASN A 5 0.29 53.95 -27.70
C ASN A 5 1.48 53.49 -26.85
N LYS A 6 2.09 54.40 -26.07
CA LYS A 6 3.16 54.05 -25.14
C LYS A 6 2.66 53.10 -24.03
N LYS A 7 1.51 53.43 -23.42
CA LYS A 7 0.93 52.65 -22.34
C LYS A 7 0.53 51.25 -22.82
N GLU A 8 -0.01 51.13 -24.03
CA GLU A 8 -0.37 49.84 -24.63
C GLU A 8 0.86 48.94 -24.86
N ILE A 9 1.99 49.52 -25.29
CA ILE A 9 3.25 48.77 -25.42
C ILE A 9 3.81 48.37 -24.06
N GLU A 10 3.75 49.24 -23.05
CA GLU A 10 4.17 48.91 -21.68
C GLU A 10 3.33 47.74 -21.11
N GLU A 11 2.00 47.75 -21.30
CA GLU A 11 1.11 46.66 -20.88
C GLU A 11 1.43 45.34 -21.60
N GLN A 12 1.72 45.38 -22.91
CA GLN A 12 2.14 44.19 -23.65
C GLN A 12 3.50 43.67 -23.19
N LEU A 13 4.44 44.57 -22.88
CA LEU A 13 5.78 44.21 -22.40
C LEU A 13 5.71 43.55 -21.02
N ASP A 14 4.85 44.05 -20.14
CA ASP A 14 4.54 43.42 -18.85
C ASP A 14 3.92 42.03 -19.03
N GLU A 15 3.02 41.85 -20.01
CA GLU A 15 2.44 40.54 -20.32
C GLU A 15 3.49 39.54 -20.83
N VAL A 16 4.41 40.00 -21.68
CA VAL A 16 5.50 39.18 -22.22
C VAL A 16 6.49 38.78 -21.13
N ARG A 17 6.86 39.72 -20.26
CA ARG A 17 7.69 39.43 -19.08
C ARG A 17 7.01 38.46 -18.14
N ALA A 18 5.71 38.61 -17.89
CA ALA A 18 4.94 37.66 -17.09
C ALA A 18 4.84 36.26 -17.73
N LYS A 19 4.96 36.15 -19.06
CA LYS A 19 5.06 34.85 -19.77
C LYS A 19 6.48 34.28 -19.69
N LEU A 20 7.52 35.11 -19.81
CA LEU A 20 8.92 34.71 -19.62
C LEU A 20 9.19 34.22 -18.20
N ASP A 21 8.67 34.92 -17.18
CA ASP A 21 8.79 34.53 -15.77
C ASP A 21 8.14 33.17 -15.45
N LYS A 22 7.20 32.71 -16.29
CA LYS A 22 6.58 31.38 -16.16
C LYS A 22 7.40 30.28 -16.81
N LEU A 23 8.31 30.61 -17.73
CA LEU A 23 9.20 29.64 -18.34
C LEU A 23 10.42 29.40 -17.43
N PRO A 24 10.89 28.15 -17.30
CA PRO A 24 12.12 27.88 -16.55
C PRO A 24 13.32 28.61 -17.16
N ASP A 25 14.23 29.11 -16.33
CA ASP A 25 15.49 29.69 -16.79
C ASP A 25 16.35 28.66 -17.54
N PRO A 26 17.10 29.08 -18.58
CA PRO A 26 18.04 28.22 -19.27
C PRO A 26 19.17 27.78 -18.33
N ILE A 27 19.69 26.57 -18.57
CA ILE A 27 20.83 26.06 -17.80
C ILE A 27 22.09 26.83 -18.21
N THR A 28 22.64 27.60 -17.28
CA THR A 28 23.86 28.41 -17.48
C THR A 28 25.10 27.84 -16.77
N GLY A 29 24.91 26.84 -15.91
CA GLY A 29 25.95 26.22 -15.09
C GLY A 29 26.57 24.95 -15.69
N ASN A 30 27.45 24.29 -14.93
CA ASN A 30 28.03 23.01 -15.33
C ASN A 30 26.92 21.93 -15.40
N PRO A 31 26.73 21.27 -16.57
CA PRO A 31 25.71 20.24 -16.79
C PRO A 31 25.66 19.13 -15.73
N GLN A 32 26.84 18.62 -15.35
CA GLN A 32 26.95 17.53 -14.38
C GLN A 32 26.52 17.97 -12.98
N PHE A 33 26.93 19.18 -12.57
CA PHE A 33 26.56 19.73 -11.27
C PHE A 33 25.04 19.97 -11.19
N GLU A 34 24.46 20.54 -12.23
CA GLU A 34 23.02 20.78 -12.31
C GLU A 34 22.23 19.47 -12.31
N LEU A 35 22.66 18.48 -13.08
CA LEU A 35 22.05 17.15 -13.08
C LEU A 35 22.06 16.52 -11.67
N ASN A 36 23.21 16.51 -11.00
CA ASN A 36 23.33 15.99 -9.63
C ASN A 36 22.42 16.74 -8.65
N ARG A 37 22.35 18.08 -8.76
CA ARG A 37 21.46 18.92 -7.95
C ARG A 37 19.99 18.56 -8.16
N MET A 38 19.56 18.41 -9.41
CA MET A 38 18.17 18.06 -9.73
C MET A 38 17.79 16.65 -9.24
N ILE A 39 18.69 15.68 -9.37
CA ILE A 39 18.50 14.31 -8.83
C ILE A 39 18.37 14.33 -7.31
N GLY A 40 19.24 15.08 -6.61
CA GLY A 40 19.17 15.25 -5.16
C GLY A 40 17.83 15.85 -4.72
N ASN A 41 17.37 16.88 -5.41
CA ASN A 41 16.08 17.52 -5.14
C ASN A 41 14.90 16.56 -5.39
N CYS A 42 14.95 15.76 -6.46
CA CYS A 42 13.94 14.76 -6.76
C CYS A 42 13.90 13.67 -5.68
N ALA A 43 15.06 13.11 -5.31
CA ALA A 43 15.16 12.10 -4.27
C ALA A 43 14.63 12.60 -2.91
N SER A 44 15.00 13.82 -2.52
CA SER A 44 14.49 14.43 -1.28
C SER A 44 12.97 14.63 -1.31
N ALA A 45 12.41 14.98 -2.47
CA ALA A 45 10.96 15.14 -2.59
C ALA A 45 10.22 13.81 -2.50
N ILE A 46 10.73 12.77 -3.15
CA ILE A 46 10.23 11.39 -3.03
C ILE A 46 10.29 10.94 -1.56
N GLU A 47 11.39 11.22 -0.85
CA GLU A 47 11.53 10.88 0.56
C GLU A 47 10.46 11.57 1.43
N LYS A 48 10.21 12.86 1.22
CA LYS A 48 9.17 13.61 1.96
C LYS A 48 7.76 13.07 1.69
N GLU A 49 7.48 12.72 0.44
CA GLU A 49 6.19 12.16 0.03
C GLU A 49 5.95 10.78 0.65
N THR A 50 6.96 9.91 0.62
CA THR A 50 6.90 8.55 1.18
C THR A 50 6.82 8.53 2.71
N LYS A 51 7.49 9.45 3.42
CA LYS A 51 7.38 9.60 4.88
C LYS A 51 6.04 10.16 5.37
N GLY A 52 5.16 10.59 4.48
CA GLY A 52 3.82 11.07 4.84
C GLY A 52 3.75 12.51 5.28
N GLU A 53 4.74 13.35 4.94
CA GLU A 53 4.61 14.81 5.09
C GLU A 53 3.48 15.34 4.17
N LYS A 54 3.18 14.63 3.08
CA LYS A 54 1.99 14.85 2.24
C LYS A 54 0.91 13.81 2.54
N ARG A 55 -0.33 14.29 2.76
CA ARG A 55 -1.47 13.45 3.14
C ARG A 55 -1.96 12.47 2.05
N ASN A 56 -1.65 12.71 0.78
CA ASN A 56 -2.31 12.00 -0.32
C ASN A 56 -1.87 10.53 -0.44
N LEU A 57 -0.55 10.26 -0.40
CA LEU A 57 -0.02 8.90 -0.52
C LEU A 57 -0.53 8.00 0.61
N TRP A 58 -0.37 8.44 1.86
CA TRP A 58 -0.74 7.65 3.02
C TRP A 58 -2.25 7.45 3.16
N ARG A 59 -3.08 8.36 2.65
CA ARG A 59 -4.52 8.13 2.55
C ARG A 59 -4.81 6.91 1.68
N ASP A 60 -4.17 6.83 0.52
CA ASP A 60 -4.40 5.73 -0.43
C ASP A 60 -3.79 4.42 0.08
N VAL A 61 -2.63 4.47 0.76
CA VAL A 61 -2.03 3.32 1.45
C VAL A 61 -2.91 2.81 2.60
N ASN A 62 -3.45 3.70 3.43
CA ASN A 62 -4.34 3.32 4.53
C ASN A 62 -5.65 2.69 4.02
N LYS A 63 -6.18 3.23 2.92
CA LYS A 63 -7.33 2.63 2.22
C LYS A 63 -7.03 1.20 1.76
N GLU A 64 -5.81 0.95 1.26
CA GLU A 64 -5.40 -0.39 0.86
C GLU A 64 -5.18 -1.32 2.06
N PHE A 65 -4.67 -0.83 3.20
CA PHE A 65 -4.60 -1.63 4.43
C PHE A 65 -5.98 -1.99 4.97
N GLU A 66 -6.98 -1.11 4.86
CA GLU A 66 -8.34 -1.45 5.23
C GLU A 66 -8.94 -2.51 4.30
N ARG A 67 -8.74 -2.37 2.99
CA ARG A 67 -9.13 -3.41 2.01
C ARG A 67 -8.47 -4.75 2.32
N PHE A 68 -7.18 -4.76 2.62
CA PHE A 68 -6.46 -5.95 3.05
C PHE A 68 -7.08 -6.59 4.30
N LYS A 69 -7.40 -5.80 5.32
CA LYS A 69 -8.06 -6.29 6.54
C LYS A 69 -9.39 -6.99 6.22
N ILE A 70 -10.19 -6.40 5.35
CA ILE A 70 -11.47 -6.97 4.90
C ILE A 70 -11.27 -8.28 4.13
N GLU A 71 -10.36 -8.28 3.14
CA GLU A 71 -10.05 -9.46 2.34
C GLU A 71 -9.48 -10.59 3.21
N LEU A 72 -8.67 -10.25 4.21
CA LEU A 72 -8.19 -11.22 5.18
C LEU A 72 -9.35 -11.79 6.03
N CYS A 73 -10.25 -10.93 6.50
CA CYS A 73 -11.45 -11.34 7.24
C CYS A 73 -12.36 -12.26 6.42
N SER A 74 -12.44 -12.13 5.10
CA SER A 74 -13.28 -13.00 4.26
C SER A 74 -12.77 -14.45 4.20
N THR A 75 -11.53 -14.70 4.63
CA THR A 75 -10.97 -16.07 4.68
C THR A 75 -11.39 -16.88 5.91
N ARG A 76 -12.07 -16.26 6.87
CA ARG A 76 -12.38 -16.84 8.19
C ARG A 76 -13.42 -17.98 8.14
N PRO A 77 -13.37 -18.92 9.09
CA PRO A 77 -14.46 -19.86 9.31
C PRO A 77 -15.66 -19.24 10.02
N ILE A 78 -16.82 -19.84 9.76
CA ILE A 78 -18.00 -19.75 10.63
C ILE A 78 -18.20 -21.12 11.28
N PHE A 79 -18.19 -21.18 12.62
CA PHE A 79 -18.48 -22.43 13.32
C PHE A 79 -19.98 -22.57 13.55
N VAL A 80 -20.53 -23.74 13.22
CA VAL A 80 -21.95 -24.05 13.34
C VAL A 80 -22.14 -25.12 14.40
N VAL A 81 -22.70 -24.73 15.54
CA VAL A 81 -22.77 -25.57 16.75
C VAL A 81 -24.12 -25.42 17.45
N GLY A 82 -24.72 -26.56 17.81
CA GLY A 82 -25.98 -26.60 18.55
C GLY A 82 -27.19 -26.09 17.77
N LYS A 83 -28.32 -25.98 18.47
CA LYS A 83 -29.60 -25.51 17.93
C LYS A 83 -30.18 -24.42 18.83
N LEU A 84 -30.60 -23.33 18.22
CA LEU A 84 -31.33 -22.24 18.83
C LEU A 84 -32.79 -22.66 19.12
N ARG A 85 -33.48 -21.87 19.94
CA ARG A 85 -34.86 -22.14 20.37
C ARG A 85 -35.87 -22.18 19.21
N ASP A 86 -35.54 -21.52 18.10
CA ASP A 86 -36.35 -21.49 16.88
C ASP A 86 -36.06 -22.67 15.92
N GLY A 87 -35.17 -23.59 16.31
CA GLY A 87 -34.77 -24.75 15.52
C GLY A 87 -33.64 -24.49 14.52
N SER A 88 -33.18 -23.24 14.37
CA SER A 88 -32.01 -22.90 13.55
C SER A 88 -30.69 -23.26 14.24
N THR A 89 -29.61 -23.45 13.49
CA THR A 89 -28.27 -23.74 14.07
C THR A 89 -27.55 -22.46 14.47
N ALA A 90 -26.91 -22.45 15.65
CA ALA A 90 -26.16 -21.27 16.06
C ALA A 90 -24.86 -21.13 15.25
N LYS A 91 -24.58 -19.90 14.78
CA LYS A 91 -23.39 -19.56 14.00
C LYS A 91 -22.46 -18.66 14.82
N PHE A 92 -21.19 -19.03 14.87
CA PHE A 92 -20.16 -18.33 15.61
C PHE A 92 -19.14 -17.73 14.64
N ASP A 93 -19.14 -16.41 14.54
CA ASP A 93 -18.20 -15.63 13.74
C ASP A 93 -17.12 -15.01 14.65
N VAL A 94 -15.90 -15.54 14.55
CA VAL A 94 -14.77 -15.14 15.41
C VAL A 94 -14.33 -13.70 15.13
N LEU A 95 -14.49 -13.21 13.90
CA LEU A 95 -13.97 -11.92 13.47
C LEU A 95 -15.06 -10.89 13.14
N LYS A 96 -16.32 -11.15 13.52
CA LYS A 96 -17.43 -10.20 13.29
C LYS A 96 -17.12 -8.79 13.80
N GLU A 97 -16.46 -8.68 14.97
CA GLU A 97 -16.08 -7.41 15.57
C GLU A 97 -15.07 -6.59 14.74
N PHE A 98 -14.36 -7.21 13.80
CA PHE A 98 -13.37 -6.51 12.96
C PHE A 98 -13.97 -5.92 11.68
N LEU A 99 -15.24 -6.24 11.39
CA LEU A 99 -15.96 -5.83 10.18
C LEU A 99 -17.04 -4.79 10.48
N ASP A 100 -16.94 -4.08 11.62
CA ASP A 100 -17.90 -3.06 11.99
C ASP A 100 -17.87 -1.90 10.99
N PRO A 101 -18.97 -1.67 10.22
CA PRO A 101 -19.03 -0.59 9.25
C PRO A 101 -18.89 0.80 9.88
N GLU A 102 -19.26 0.95 11.16
CA GLU A 102 -19.13 2.22 11.88
C GLU A 102 -17.67 2.60 12.17
N THR A 103 -16.77 1.60 12.18
CA THR A 103 -15.33 1.80 12.39
C THR A 103 -14.54 1.98 11.09
N SER A 104 -15.22 1.87 9.94
CA SER A 104 -14.59 1.96 8.63
C SER A 104 -14.46 3.42 8.19
N GLU A 105 -13.23 3.88 7.97
CA GLU A 105 -12.98 5.23 7.46
C GLU A 105 -13.25 5.34 5.96
N PHE A 106 -13.15 4.23 5.22
CA PHE A 106 -13.31 4.20 3.78
C PHE A 106 -14.53 3.37 3.36
N ASN A 107 -15.48 3.99 2.65
CA ASN A 107 -16.61 3.26 2.06
C ASN A 107 -16.13 2.40 0.87
N LEU A 108 -15.73 1.17 1.16
CA LEU A 108 -15.00 0.30 0.23
C LEU A 108 -15.90 -0.47 -0.75
N GLY A 109 -17.23 -0.30 -0.71
CA GLY A 109 -18.15 -0.85 -1.72
C GLY A 109 -17.91 -2.34 -2.01
N LEU A 110 -17.83 -3.14 -0.95
CA LEU A 110 -17.49 -4.56 -1.07
C LEU A 110 -18.61 -5.32 -1.77
N ASP A 111 -18.25 -6.06 -2.82
CA ASP A 111 -19.15 -6.99 -3.52
C ASP A 111 -19.61 -8.12 -2.59
N GLU A 112 -20.72 -8.76 -2.94
CA GLU A 112 -21.22 -9.98 -2.27
C GLU A 112 -20.13 -11.06 -2.31
N SER A 113 -19.34 -11.16 -1.24
CA SER A 113 -18.28 -12.16 -1.11
C SER A 113 -18.86 -13.56 -1.20
N GLU A 114 -18.09 -14.51 -1.74
CA GLU A 114 -18.43 -15.93 -1.65
C GLU A 114 -18.84 -16.32 -0.21
N PRO A 115 -19.82 -17.21 -0.05
CA PRO A 115 -20.29 -17.61 1.26
C PRO A 115 -19.13 -18.18 2.08
N LEU A 116 -18.98 -17.67 3.30
CA LEU A 116 -17.92 -18.11 4.21
C LEU A 116 -18.02 -19.62 4.47
N LYS A 117 -16.86 -20.26 4.62
CA LYS A 117 -16.80 -21.69 4.90
C LYS A 117 -17.38 -21.96 6.28
N GLU A 118 -18.50 -22.67 6.32
CA GLU A 118 -19.09 -23.19 7.54
C GLU A 118 -18.37 -24.48 7.98
N ILE A 119 -18.08 -24.58 9.27
CA ILE A 119 -17.53 -25.77 9.91
C ILE A 119 -18.53 -26.25 10.96
N THR A 120 -19.06 -27.45 10.74
CA THR A 120 -20.01 -28.06 11.67
C THR A 120 -19.29 -28.83 12.78
N GLU A 121 -20.01 -29.13 13.85
CA GLU A 121 -19.51 -30.04 14.89
C GLU A 121 -19.11 -31.42 14.33
N ALA A 122 -19.85 -31.92 13.33
CA ALA A 122 -19.55 -33.21 12.70
C ALA A 122 -18.21 -33.20 11.92
N ASP A 123 -17.87 -32.07 11.30
CA ASP A 123 -16.58 -31.91 10.62
C ASP A 123 -15.41 -31.96 11.63
N ILE A 124 -15.60 -31.33 12.79
CA ILE A 124 -14.62 -31.35 13.88
C ILE A 124 -14.48 -32.76 14.46
N GLN A 125 -15.60 -33.45 14.70
CA GLN A 125 -15.58 -34.83 15.18
C GLN A 125 -14.82 -35.76 14.23
N ARG A 126 -15.01 -35.59 12.91
CA ARG A 126 -14.28 -36.35 11.89
C ARG A 126 -12.78 -36.11 12.00
N ARG A 127 -12.35 -34.85 12.09
CA ARG A 127 -10.92 -34.51 12.26
C ARG A 127 -10.32 -35.09 13.53
N ILE A 128 -11.03 -35.05 14.66
CA ILE A 128 -10.57 -35.67 15.91
C ILE A 128 -10.38 -37.18 15.71
N ASN A 129 -11.35 -37.84 15.07
CA ASN A 129 -11.30 -39.28 14.84
C ASN A 129 -10.13 -39.67 13.92
N ASP A 130 -9.92 -38.93 12.84
CA ASP A 130 -8.82 -39.16 11.89
C ASP A 130 -7.45 -38.93 12.55
N ALA A 131 -7.35 -37.94 13.45
CA ALA A 131 -6.14 -37.61 14.18
C ALA A 131 -5.91 -38.46 15.45
N ARG A 132 -6.87 -39.28 15.88
CA ARG A 132 -6.88 -39.93 17.20
C ARG A 132 -5.65 -40.80 17.45
N GLY A 133 -5.22 -41.58 16.46
CA GLY A 133 -4.13 -42.55 16.63
C GLY A 133 -4.38 -43.50 17.82
N ARG A 134 -3.39 -43.63 18.71
CA ARG A 134 -3.45 -44.47 19.92
C ARG A 134 -4.00 -43.76 21.17
N HIS A 135 -4.49 -42.52 21.04
CA HIS A 135 -5.07 -41.79 22.17
C HIS A 135 -6.39 -42.42 22.64
N LEU A 136 -6.64 -42.33 23.95
CA LEU A 136 -7.92 -42.71 24.54
C LEU A 136 -9.02 -41.73 24.08
N PRO A 137 -10.29 -42.18 23.97
CA PRO A 137 -11.42 -41.26 23.87
C PRO A 137 -11.40 -40.25 25.03
N GLY A 138 -11.76 -38.99 24.78
CA GLY A 138 -11.63 -37.91 25.77
C GLY A 138 -10.39 -37.03 25.59
N PHE A 139 -9.37 -37.50 24.86
CA PHE A 139 -8.15 -36.75 24.60
C PHE A 139 -8.16 -36.18 23.18
N ILE A 140 -8.12 -34.86 23.08
CA ILE A 140 -8.08 -34.15 21.80
C ILE A 140 -6.65 -34.17 21.25
N PRO A 141 -6.38 -34.81 20.10
CA PRO A 141 -5.06 -34.78 19.48
C PRO A 141 -4.70 -33.35 19.07
N TYR A 142 -3.47 -32.91 19.39
CA TYR A 142 -3.01 -31.57 18.98
C TYR A 142 -2.98 -31.41 17.45
N SER A 143 -2.75 -32.49 16.70
CA SER A 143 -2.83 -32.49 15.22
C SER A 143 -4.19 -32.01 14.72
N ALA A 144 -5.30 -32.43 15.33
CA ALA A 144 -6.65 -31.98 14.94
C ALA A 144 -6.82 -30.46 15.07
N ALA A 145 -6.31 -29.86 16.15
CA ALA A 145 -6.31 -28.41 16.34
C ALA A 145 -5.42 -27.71 15.32
N SER A 146 -4.19 -28.20 15.17
CA SER A 146 -3.20 -27.55 14.33
C SER A 146 -3.56 -27.59 12.84
N GLU A 147 -4.08 -28.70 12.34
CA GLU A 147 -4.56 -28.82 10.95
C GLU A 147 -5.80 -27.93 10.71
N SER A 148 -6.72 -27.88 11.69
CA SER A 148 -7.89 -26.99 11.58
C SER A 148 -7.48 -25.52 11.45
N ILE A 149 -6.44 -25.09 12.18
CA ILE A 149 -5.93 -23.72 12.09
C ILE A 149 -5.24 -23.48 10.74
N LYS A 150 -4.40 -24.42 10.30
CA LYS A 150 -3.64 -24.32 9.04
C LYS A 150 -4.54 -24.16 7.81
N ASP A 151 -5.63 -24.91 7.74
CA ASP A 151 -6.59 -24.86 6.62
C ASP A 151 -7.10 -23.43 6.31
N PHE A 152 -7.12 -22.56 7.32
CA PHE A 152 -7.52 -21.16 7.15
C PHE A 152 -6.34 -20.24 6.90
N GLN A 153 -5.24 -20.45 7.61
CA GLN A 153 -4.03 -19.62 7.48
C GLN A 153 -3.41 -19.72 6.08
N GLU A 154 -3.54 -20.87 5.40
CA GLU A 154 -3.07 -21.03 4.02
C GLU A 154 -3.70 -20.02 3.05
N LYS A 155 -4.93 -19.57 3.33
CA LYS A 155 -5.66 -18.60 2.51
C LYS A 155 -5.16 -17.17 2.70
N TRP A 156 -4.45 -16.87 3.78
CA TRP A 156 -3.97 -15.52 4.11
C TRP A 156 -2.88 -15.00 3.17
N LYS A 157 -2.27 -15.89 2.38
CA LYS A 157 -1.22 -15.54 1.41
C LYS A 157 -1.72 -14.58 0.35
N ASN A 158 -2.90 -14.85 -0.23
CA ASN A 158 -3.43 -14.09 -1.35
C ASN A 158 -3.74 -12.64 -0.95
N PRO A 159 -4.49 -12.36 0.14
CA PRO A 159 -4.73 -10.99 0.60
C PRO A 159 -3.45 -10.19 0.84
N ALA A 160 -2.44 -10.81 1.46
CA ALA A 160 -1.18 -10.14 1.76
C ALA A 160 -0.37 -9.80 0.48
N PHE A 161 -0.35 -10.71 -0.50
CA PHE A 161 0.33 -10.45 -1.78
C PHE A 161 -0.41 -9.41 -2.62
N HIS A 162 -1.75 -9.44 -2.61
CA HIS A 162 -2.58 -8.46 -3.27
C HIS A 162 -2.35 -7.05 -2.69
N CYS A 163 -2.35 -6.93 -1.36
CA CYS A 163 -2.03 -5.69 -0.64
C CYS A 163 -0.67 -5.11 -1.06
N LEU A 164 0.41 -5.92 -1.05
CA LEU A 164 1.73 -5.49 -1.51
C LEU A 164 1.72 -5.03 -2.97
N SER A 165 0.99 -5.75 -3.85
CA SER A 165 0.91 -5.38 -5.27
C SER A 165 0.17 -4.06 -5.48
N ASN A 166 -0.89 -3.80 -4.74
CA ASN A 166 -1.66 -2.55 -4.82
C ASN A 166 -0.87 -1.38 -4.25
N ILE A 167 -0.20 -1.56 -3.10
CA ILE A 167 0.69 -0.54 -2.52
C ILE A 167 1.86 -0.25 -3.46
N HIS A 168 2.38 -1.25 -4.17
CA HIS A 168 3.37 -1.02 -5.22
C HIS A 168 2.84 -0.13 -6.34
N GLY A 169 1.60 -0.35 -6.81
CA GLY A 169 0.96 0.53 -7.79
C GLY A 169 0.79 1.97 -7.31
N ILE A 170 0.35 2.14 -6.06
CA ILE A 170 0.21 3.45 -5.40
C ILE A 170 1.56 4.18 -5.34
N MET A 171 2.61 3.48 -4.89
CA MET A 171 3.98 4.03 -4.81
C MET A 171 4.55 4.37 -6.19
N SER A 172 4.33 3.50 -7.18
CA SER A 172 4.80 3.71 -8.56
C SER A 172 4.24 5.00 -9.13
N LYS A 173 2.92 5.20 -9.01
CA LYS A 173 2.25 6.41 -9.46
C LYS A 173 2.80 7.67 -8.77
N ALA A 174 2.92 7.65 -7.44
CA ALA A 174 3.42 8.80 -6.70
C ALA A 174 4.88 9.15 -7.06
N VAL A 175 5.73 8.14 -7.24
CA VAL A 175 7.12 8.33 -7.67
C VAL A 175 7.19 8.91 -9.08
N GLU A 176 6.41 8.39 -10.02
CA GLU A 176 6.37 8.89 -11.40
C GLU A 176 5.90 10.34 -11.46
N GLU A 177 4.82 10.69 -10.76
CA GLU A 177 4.32 12.06 -10.65
C GLU A 177 5.38 13.00 -10.04
N SER A 178 6.13 12.52 -9.04
CA SER A 178 7.23 13.27 -8.46
C SER A 178 8.44 13.44 -9.41
N ILE A 179 8.70 12.48 -10.29
CA ILE A 179 9.75 12.63 -11.31
C ILE A 179 9.29 13.62 -12.38
N GLU A 180 8.07 13.49 -12.89
CA GLU A 180 7.51 14.41 -13.89
C GLU A 180 7.49 15.84 -13.39
N ALA A 181 7.00 16.09 -12.17
CA ALA A 181 6.91 17.44 -11.63
C ALA A 181 8.25 18.19 -11.47
N ARG A 182 9.39 17.52 -11.67
CA ARG A 182 10.74 18.11 -11.49
C ARG A 182 11.58 18.06 -12.75
N PHE A 183 11.32 17.10 -13.62
CA PHE A 183 12.09 16.89 -14.83
C PHE A 183 11.26 17.07 -16.10
N ASP A 184 9.99 17.49 -16.03
CA ASP A 184 9.08 17.70 -17.17
C ASP A 184 9.72 18.37 -18.39
N ARG A 185 10.57 19.37 -18.14
CA ARG A 185 11.36 20.09 -19.13
C ARG A 185 12.34 19.22 -19.94
N PHE A 186 12.79 18.08 -19.40
CA PHE A 186 13.86 17.24 -19.92
C PHE A 186 13.35 15.84 -20.26
N PRO A 187 12.78 15.62 -21.46
CA PRO A 187 12.09 14.36 -21.81
C PRO A 187 12.96 13.10 -21.66
N LEU A 188 14.23 13.19 -22.06
CA LEU A 188 15.19 12.08 -21.94
C LEU A 188 15.45 11.72 -20.47
N LEU A 189 15.64 12.73 -19.62
CA LEU A 189 15.87 12.54 -18.19
C LEU A 189 14.64 11.96 -17.49
N VAL A 190 13.42 12.42 -17.82
CA VAL A 190 12.18 11.85 -17.26
C VAL A 190 12.09 10.36 -17.53
N GLY A 191 12.28 9.96 -18.80
CA GLY A 191 12.20 8.55 -19.20
C GLY A 191 13.21 7.69 -18.46
N LEU A 192 14.46 8.15 -18.38
CA LEU A 192 15.54 7.45 -17.68
C LEU A 192 15.27 7.34 -16.17
N MET A 193 14.87 8.44 -15.53
CA MET A 193 14.60 8.50 -14.09
C MET A 193 13.42 7.61 -13.71
N LYS A 194 12.32 7.67 -14.46
CA LYS A 194 11.16 6.81 -14.24
C LYS A 194 11.52 5.33 -14.36
N HIS A 195 12.19 4.95 -15.44
CA HIS A 195 12.58 3.56 -15.65
C HIS A 195 13.39 2.99 -14.46
N ASN A 196 14.40 3.74 -14.00
CA ASN A 196 15.26 3.30 -12.92
C ASN A 196 14.57 3.35 -11.54
N ALA A 197 13.74 4.35 -11.31
CA ALA A 197 12.93 4.45 -10.08
C ALA A 197 11.96 3.27 -9.94
N ILE A 198 11.22 2.94 -11.01
CA ILE A 198 10.31 1.78 -11.04
C ILE A 198 11.08 0.47 -10.91
N LYS A 199 12.23 0.34 -11.59
CA LYS A 199 13.10 -0.84 -11.41
C LYS A 199 13.51 -1.05 -9.95
N TRP A 200 13.87 0.03 -9.25
CA TRP A 200 14.20 -0.02 -7.82
C TRP A 200 12.99 -0.37 -6.94
N LEU A 201 11.80 0.16 -7.25
CA LEU A 201 10.55 -0.25 -6.58
C LEU A 201 10.29 -1.75 -6.75
N GLU A 202 10.46 -2.29 -7.95
CA GLU A 202 10.27 -3.73 -8.20
C GLU A 202 11.30 -4.60 -7.44
N GLU A 203 12.55 -4.13 -7.29
CA GLU A 203 13.54 -4.79 -6.42
C GLU A 203 13.08 -4.82 -4.95
N CYS A 204 12.61 -3.68 -4.42
CA CYS A 204 12.10 -3.57 -3.06
C CYS A 204 10.83 -4.43 -2.85
N LYS A 205 9.93 -4.50 -3.83
CA LYS A 205 8.75 -5.36 -3.83
C LYS A 205 9.14 -6.84 -3.76
N LYS A 206 10.09 -7.28 -4.58
CA LYS A 206 10.57 -8.67 -4.59
C LYS A 206 11.14 -9.06 -3.23
N GLU A 207 11.98 -8.23 -2.63
CA GLU A 207 12.51 -8.53 -1.30
C GLU A 207 11.43 -8.54 -0.21
N THR A 208 10.46 -7.62 -0.29
CA THR A 208 9.34 -7.56 0.65
C THR A 208 8.48 -8.81 0.54
N LEU A 209 8.25 -9.29 -0.69
CA LEU A 209 7.54 -10.54 -0.94
C LEU A 209 8.25 -11.74 -0.28
N GLU A 210 9.58 -11.83 -0.35
CA GLU A 210 10.32 -12.89 0.34
C GLU A 210 10.19 -12.80 1.87
N ARG A 211 10.19 -11.59 2.44
CA ARG A 211 9.92 -11.39 3.88
C ARG A 211 8.51 -11.81 4.26
N LEU A 212 7.51 -11.46 3.46
CA LEU A 212 6.13 -11.90 3.67
C LEU A 212 6.00 -13.43 3.60
N LYS A 213 6.62 -14.09 2.62
CA LYS A 213 6.66 -15.55 2.52
C LYS A 213 7.30 -16.18 3.76
N PHE A 214 8.39 -15.61 4.26
CA PHE A 214 9.02 -16.06 5.50
C PHE A 214 8.06 -15.95 6.69
N ASN A 215 7.42 -14.80 6.89
CA ASN A 215 6.42 -14.60 7.96
C ASN A 215 5.25 -15.60 7.86
N MET A 216 4.73 -15.83 6.65
CA MET A 216 3.67 -16.81 6.41
C MET A 216 4.11 -18.24 6.74
N SER A 217 5.37 -18.59 6.42
CA SER A 217 5.91 -19.91 6.75
C SER A 217 6.00 -20.13 8.25
N MET A 218 6.34 -19.10 9.02
CA MET A 218 6.35 -19.16 10.48
C MET A 218 4.93 -19.40 11.02
N GLU A 219 3.94 -18.65 10.55
CA GLU A 219 2.54 -18.78 10.99
C GLU A 219 1.92 -20.14 10.61
N SER A 220 2.22 -20.66 9.42
CA SER A 220 1.61 -21.90 8.90
C SER A 220 2.31 -23.18 9.41
N SER A 221 3.48 -23.06 10.03
CA SER A 221 4.29 -24.23 10.44
C SER A 221 3.66 -24.97 11.62
N HIS A 222 3.48 -24.29 12.75
CA HIS A 222 2.88 -24.83 13.97
C HIS A 222 2.20 -23.74 14.80
N PRO A 223 0.92 -23.90 15.18
CA PRO A 223 0.25 -22.99 16.08
C PRO A 223 0.96 -22.86 17.43
N PHE A 224 1.57 -21.70 17.66
CA PHE A 224 2.27 -21.34 18.88
C PHE A 224 1.93 -19.91 19.31
N THR A 225 1.90 -19.66 20.62
CA THR A 225 1.69 -18.31 21.17
C THR A 225 2.35 -18.18 22.55
N LEU A 226 2.95 -17.02 22.80
CA LEU A 226 3.40 -16.62 24.14
C LEU A 226 2.31 -15.87 24.91
N ASP A 227 1.25 -15.40 24.23
CA ASP A 227 0.10 -14.77 24.85
C ASP A 227 -0.87 -15.83 25.39
N VAL A 228 -0.40 -16.55 26.42
CA VAL A 228 -1.17 -17.61 27.09
C VAL A 228 -2.40 -17.03 27.77
N GLY A 229 -2.32 -15.79 28.27
CA GLY A 229 -3.43 -15.11 28.95
C GLY A 229 -4.62 -14.91 28.03
N SER A 230 -4.43 -14.24 26.89
CA SER A 230 -5.51 -14.03 25.93
C SER A 230 -6.03 -15.33 25.33
N MET A 231 -5.15 -16.32 25.11
CA MET A 231 -5.54 -17.65 24.63
C MET A 231 -6.51 -18.33 25.61
N PHE A 232 -6.18 -18.30 26.91
CA PHE A 232 -6.98 -18.95 27.94
C PHE A 232 -8.32 -18.23 28.16
N VAL A 233 -8.29 -16.89 28.29
CA VAL A 233 -9.50 -16.07 28.44
C VAL A 233 -10.42 -16.24 27.24
N GLY A 234 -9.88 -16.18 26.03
CA GLY A 234 -10.64 -16.38 24.79
C GLY A 234 -11.27 -17.77 24.73
N LYS A 235 -10.49 -18.83 25.03
CA LYS A 235 -10.99 -20.21 25.01
C LYS A 235 -12.17 -20.38 26.00
N ILE A 236 -12.04 -19.88 27.23
CA ILE A 236 -13.12 -19.98 28.24
C ILE A 236 -14.39 -19.28 27.76
N ALA A 237 -14.26 -18.05 27.24
CA ALA A 237 -15.39 -17.28 26.77
C ALA A 237 -16.10 -17.98 25.60
N TYR A 238 -15.36 -18.48 24.62
CA TYR A 238 -15.93 -19.23 23.50
C TYR A 238 -16.56 -20.55 23.95
N LEU A 239 -15.93 -21.29 24.85
CA LEU A 239 -16.47 -22.54 25.37
C LEU A 239 -17.80 -22.32 26.09
N ALA A 240 -17.91 -21.29 26.93
CA ALA A 240 -19.15 -20.94 27.61
C ALA A 240 -20.28 -20.60 26.62
N ALA A 241 -19.96 -19.84 25.57
CA ALA A 241 -20.94 -19.49 24.53
C ALA A 241 -21.40 -20.72 23.72
N LEU A 242 -20.48 -21.63 23.39
CA LEU A 242 -20.77 -22.89 22.71
C LEU A 242 -21.64 -23.81 23.59
N GLN A 243 -21.33 -23.90 24.88
CA GLN A 243 -22.10 -24.69 25.85
C GLN A 243 -23.54 -24.20 25.99
N GLU A 244 -23.76 -22.89 26.01
CA GLU A 244 -25.12 -22.34 26.05
C GLU A 244 -25.90 -22.65 24.76
N ALA A 245 -25.25 -22.62 23.59
CA ALA A 245 -25.88 -22.94 22.31
C ALA A 245 -26.31 -24.42 22.17
N VAL A 246 -25.65 -25.34 22.89
CA VAL A 246 -26.02 -26.76 22.89
C VAL A 246 -26.92 -27.16 24.06
N ARG A 247 -27.21 -26.24 24.98
CA ARG A 247 -27.92 -26.53 26.24
C ARG A 247 -29.29 -27.18 26.05
N ASN A 248 -29.96 -26.88 24.93
CA ASN A 248 -31.29 -27.41 24.61
C ASN A 248 -31.25 -28.59 23.61
N ASP A 249 -30.07 -29.06 23.23
CA ASP A 249 -29.89 -30.16 22.28
C ASP A 249 -29.82 -31.49 23.04
N ASN A 250 -30.98 -32.00 23.44
CA ASN A 250 -31.12 -33.20 24.27
C ASN A 250 -30.63 -34.49 23.57
N ASP A 251 -30.53 -34.49 22.24
CA ASP A 251 -30.08 -35.63 21.44
C ASP A 251 -28.55 -35.65 21.24
N ARG A 252 -27.84 -34.64 21.75
CA ARG A 252 -26.40 -34.47 21.55
C ARG A 252 -25.61 -35.44 22.43
N GLN A 253 -24.70 -36.18 21.80
CA GLN A 253 -23.77 -37.04 22.51
C GLN A 253 -22.66 -36.21 23.19
N PRO A 254 -22.15 -36.65 24.37
CA PRO A 254 -20.96 -36.04 24.96
C PRO A 254 -19.78 -36.08 23.97
N SER A 255 -19.19 -34.92 23.71
CA SER A 255 -18.06 -34.80 22.78
C SER A 255 -17.09 -33.72 23.26
N ASP A 256 -15.80 -33.93 22.97
CA ASP A 256 -14.73 -32.95 23.22
C ASP A 256 -14.65 -31.89 22.10
N ASN A 257 -15.63 -31.88 21.18
CA ASN A 257 -15.64 -31.01 20.00
C ASN A 257 -15.67 -29.54 20.40
N LEU A 258 -16.44 -29.18 21.44
CA LEU A 258 -16.57 -27.79 21.88
C LEU A 258 -15.25 -27.24 22.42
N ASP A 259 -14.49 -28.06 23.15
CA ASP A 259 -13.18 -27.69 23.67
C ASP A 259 -12.18 -27.41 22.55
N LEU A 260 -12.19 -28.25 21.51
CA LEU A 260 -11.37 -28.05 20.32
C LEU A 260 -11.79 -26.79 19.56
N ILE A 261 -13.09 -26.62 19.29
CA ILE A 261 -13.63 -25.45 18.58
C ILE A 261 -13.26 -24.17 19.33
N ALA A 262 -13.49 -24.11 20.64
CA ALA A 262 -13.13 -22.95 21.45
C ALA A 262 -11.63 -22.63 21.40
N ALA A 263 -10.76 -23.65 21.44
CA ALA A 263 -9.32 -23.46 21.34
C ALA A 263 -8.91 -22.95 19.94
N VAL A 264 -9.48 -23.52 18.87
CA VAL A 264 -9.23 -23.07 17.49
C VAL A 264 -9.71 -21.63 17.30
N MET A 265 -10.91 -21.27 17.77
CA MET A 265 -11.45 -19.91 17.71
C MET A 265 -10.54 -18.91 18.43
N ALA A 266 -10.09 -19.23 19.65
CA ALA A 266 -9.21 -18.38 20.43
C ALA A 266 -7.85 -18.16 19.74
N TYR A 267 -7.22 -19.25 19.26
CA TYR A 267 -5.94 -19.15 18.57
C TYR A 267 -6.05 -18.44 17.22
N PHE A 268 -7.11 -18.71 16.46
CA PHE A 268 -7.36 -18.08 15.17
C PHE A 268 -7.48 -16.56 15.32
N LYS A 269 -8.23 -16.07 16.32
CA LYS A 269 -8.33 -14.62 16.59
C LYS A 269 -6.97 -13.99 16.91
N LEU A 270 -6.14 -14.66 17.72
CA LEU A 270 -4.81 -14.16 18.08
C LEU A 270 -3.86 -14.11 16.89
N SER A 271 -3.77 -15.23 16.16
CA SER A 271 -2.91 -15.33 14.98
C SER A 271 -3.35 -14.38 13.87
N PHE A 272 -4.66 -14.16 13.70
CA PHE A 272 -5.20 -13.18 12.76
C PHE A 272 -4.69 -11.76 13.07
N LYS A 273 -4.85 -11.30 14.32
CA LYS A 273 -4.39 -9.95 14.73
C LYS A 273 -2.90 -9.78 14.46
N ARG A 274 -2.11 -10.74 14.92
CA ARG A 274 -0.65 -10.75 14.74
C ARG A 274 -0.26 -10.73 13.27
N PHE A 275 -0.91 -11.54 12.44
CA PHE A 275 -0.62 -11.62 11.02
C PHE A 275 -0.95 -10.33 10.29
N ALA A 276 -2.14 -9.76 10.54
CA ALA A 276 -2.57 -8.50 9.93
C ALA A 276 -1.55 -7.37 10.20
N ASP A 277 -1.17 -7.19 11.47
CA ASP A 277 -0.18 -6.18 11.87
C ASP A 277 1.20 -6.47 11.28
N SER A 278 1.64 -7.74 11.32
CA SER A 278 2.94 -8.16 10.79
C SER A 278 3.07 -7.89 9.29
N VAL A 279 2.03 -8.17 8.49
CA VAL A 279 2.01 -7.88 7.05
C VAL A 279 2.12 -6.38 6.81
N ALA A 280 1.28 -5.58 7.47
CA ALA A 280 1.28 -4.12 7.31
C ALA A 280 2.65 -3.52 7.67
N MET A 281 3.20 -3.87 8.84
CA MET A 281 4.51 -3.42 9.29
C MET A 281 5.63 -3.87 8.34
N THR A 282 5.56 -5.09 7.81
CA THR A 282 6.55 -5.59 6.86
C THR A 282 6.53 -4.78 5.57
N ILE A 283 5.35 -4.45 5.04
CA ILE A 283 5.22 -3.63 3.84
C ILE A 283 5.73 -2.21 4.11
N VAL A 284 5.32 -1.58 5.22
CA VAL A 284 5.82 -0.24 5.57
C VAL A 284 7.34 -0.22 5.66
N HIS A 285 7.93 -1.13 6.45
CA HIS A 285 9.37 -1.10 6.70
C HIS A 285 10.21 -1.56 5.51
N ALA A 286 9.85 -2.68 4.88
CA ALA A 286 10.68 -3.32 3.86
C ALA A 286 10.43 -2.78 2.44
N PHE A 287 9.30 -2.11 2.20
CA PHE A 287 8.96 -1.51 0.91
C PHE A 287 8.93 0.01 0.99
N ILE A 288 7.99 0.60 1.74
CA ILE A 288 7.75 2.06 1.75
C ILE A 288 8.95 2.82 2.32
N ASP A 289 9.44 2.45 3.50
CA ASP A 289 10.55 3.12 4.18
C ASP A 289 11.92 2.76 3.59
N LYS A 290 12.02 1.57 2.97
CA LYS A 290 13.28 1.12 2.35
C LYS A 290 13.56 1.87 1.06
N TYR A 291 12.55 2.05 0.22
CA TYR A 291 12.70 2.66 -1.10
C TYR A 291 13.44 4.01 -1.10
N PRO A 292 13.04 5.03 -0.32
CA PRO A 292 13.65 6.36 -0.38
C PRO A 292 15.09 6.39 0.15
N LYS A 293 15.51 5.43 0.99
CA LYS A 293 16.86 5.39 1.57
C LYS A 293 17.98 5.25 0.53
N SER A 294 17.68 4.65 -0.62
CA SER A 294 18.66 4.39 -1.68
C SER A 294 18.23 4.97 -3.03
N VAL A 295 17.11 5.71 -3.10
CA VAL A 295 16.61 6.23 -4.39
C VAL A 295 17.61 7.19 -5.04
N TYR A 296 18.24 8.08 -4.25
CA TYR A 296 19.26 8.98 -4.75
C TYR A 296 20.45 8.23 -5.36
N GLU A 297 21.01 7.28 -4.62
CA GLU A 297 22.14 6.45 -5.05
C GLU A 297 21.78 5.66 -6.32
N LYS A 298 20.61 5.00 -6.34
CA LYS A 298 20.14 4.21 -7.48
C LYS A 298 19.96 5.05 -8.75
N LEU A 299 19.38 6.24 -8.63
CA LEU A 299 19.21 7.15 -9.76
C LEU A 299 20.55 7.69 -10.26
N LEU A 300 21.46 8.08 -9.35
CA LEU A 300 22.78 8.56 -9.71
C LEU A 300 23.63 7.48 -10.41
N MET A 301 23.66 6.27 -9.84
CA MET A 301 24.41 5.14 -10.43
C MET A 301 23.86 4.77 -11.80
N SER A 302 22.55 4.90 -12.04
CA SER A 302 21.97 4.60 -13.35
C SER A 302 22.48 5.51 -14.48
N ILE A 303 22.87 6.75 -14.16
CA ILE A 303 23.49 7.66 -15.13
C ILE A 303 24.94 7.26 -15.38
N ILE A 304 25.68 6.99 -14.29
CA ILE A 304 27.11 6.64 -14.35
C ILE A 304 27.31 5.34 -15.13
N ASP A 305 26.56 4.29 -14.77
CA ASP A 305 26.67 2.96 -15.40
C ASP A 305 26.16 2.95 -16.84
N GLY A 306 25.22 3.84 -17.17
CA GLY A 306 24.69 4.00 -18.52
C GLY A 306 25.60 4.79 -19.47
N GLY A 307 26.62 5.47 -18.95
CA GLY A 307 27.54 6.27 -19.75
C GLY A 307 26.89 7.45 -20.49
N TYR A 308 25.77 7.96 -19.95
CA TYR A 308 25.03 9.05 -20.57
C TYR A 308 25.78 10.39 -20.48
N ASP A 309 25.75 11.18 -21.54
CA ASP A 309 26.24 12.57 -21.49
C ASP A 309 25.23 13.44 -20.74
N ALA A 310 25.70 14.13 -19.69
CA ALA A 310 24.89 15.07 -18.93
C ALA A 310 24.27 16.15 -19.83
N ASN A 311 24.96 16.57 -20.90
CA ASN A 311 24.43 17.55 -21.85
C ASN A 311 23.22 17.03 -22.61
N GLU A 312 23.23 15.76 -23.00
CA GLU A 312 22.10 15.14 -23.71
C GLU A 312 20.91 14.97 -22.78
N LEU A 313 21.14 14.53 -21.54
CA LEU A 313 20.06 14.31 -20.57
C LEU A 313 19.33 15.60 -20.20
N ILE A 314 20.03 16.72 -20.13
CA ILE A 314 19.44 18.02 -19.77
C ILE A 314 19.01 18.85 -20.99
N GLN A 315 18.88 18.24 -22.17
CA GLN A 315 18.26 18.91 -23.31
C GLN A 315 16.79 19.19 -23.02
N GLU A 316 16.42 20.46 -23.10
CA GLU A 316 15.05 20.90 -22.91
C GLU A 316 14.17 20.47 -24.09
N ASP A 317 12.87 20.34 -23.85
CA ASP A 317 11.90 20.17 -24.92
C ASP A 317 11.97 21.37 -25.90
N ASN A 318 12.05 21.06 -27.20
CA ASN A 318 12.12 22.08 -28.26
C ASN A 318 10.97 23.09 -28.19
N THR A 319 9.79 22.69 -27.71
CA THR A 319 8.65 23.62 -27.54
C THR A 319 8.94 24.70 -26.50
N ILE A 320 9.63 24.36 -25.40
CA ILE A 320 10.04 25.30 -24.36
C ILE A 320 11.13 26.23 -24.89
N VAL A 321 12.11 25.67 -25.61
CA VAL A 321 13.22 26.44 -26.20
C VAL A 321 12.69 27.45 -27.22
N VAL A 322 11.83 27.01 -28.15
CA VAL A 322 11.23 27.88 -29.18
C VAL A 322 10.35 28.95 -28.54
N ALA A 323 9.48 28.59 -27.58
CA ALA A 323 8.63 29.55 -26.89
C ALA A 323 9.46 30.61 -26.14
N ARG A 324 10.57 30.20 -25.50
CA ARG A 324 11.47 31.12 -24.81
C ARG A 324 12.14 32.09 -25.80
N GLU A 325 12.63 31.58 -26.92
CA GLU A 325 13.27 32.39 -27.96
C GLU A 325 12.28 33.39 -28.60
N GLU A 326 11.06 32.95 -28.91
CA GLU A 326 10.02 33.82 -29.46
C GLU A 326 9.66 34.95 -28.49
N LEU A 327 9.50 34.64 -27.20
CA LEU A 327 9.19 35.63 -26.18
C LEU A 327 10.35 36.60 -25.95
N PHE A 328 11.62 36.13 -25.94
CA PHE A 328 12.78 37.02 -25.85
C PHE A 328 12.90 37.95 -27.06
N GLN A 329 12.69 37.44 -28.28
CA GLN A 329 12.67 38.27 -29.48
C GLN A 329 11.51 39.26 -29.47
N HIS A 330 10.36 38.90 -28.89
CA HIS A 330 9.22 39.78 -28.76
C HIS A 330 9.48 40.88 -27.72
N GLU A 331 10.02 40.53 -26.55
CA GLU A 331 10.44 41.50 -25.52
C GLU A 331 11.46 42.49 -26.10
N LYS A 332 12.50 42.00 -26.77
CA LYS A 332 13.54 42.84 -27.37
C LYS A 332 12.95 43.83 -28.38
N ARG A 333 12.08 43.36 -29.28
CA ARG A 333 11.41 44.23 -30.26
C ARG A 333 10.53 45.28 -29.59
N MET A 334 9.77 44.92 -28.56
CA MET A 334 8.95 45.89 -27.82
C MET A 334 9.80 46.92 -27.09
N GLN A 335 10.93 46.50 -26.54
CA GLN A 335 11.86 47.39 -25.85
C GLN A 335 12.54 48.36 -26.81
N GLU A 336 12.92 47.91 -28.01
CA GLU A 336 13.40 48.77 -29.09
C GLU A 336 12.35 49.81 -29.52
N VAL A 337 11.08 49.41 -29.68
CA VAL A 337 9.99 50.33 -30.01
C VAL A 337 9.73 51.34 -28.89
N LEU A 338 9.78 50.91 -27.63
CA LEU A 338 9.63 51.80 -26.48
C LEU A 338 10.77 52.82 -26.40
N ASP A 339 12.01 52.37 -26.61
CA ASP A 339 13.20 53.23 -26.65
C ASP A 339 13.09 54.26 -27.79
N ASP A 340 12.61 53.86 -28.97
CA ASP A 340 12.35 54.77 -30.09
C ASP A 340 11.26 55.80 -29.74
N LEU A 341 10.13 55.38 -29.16
CA LEU A 341 9.07 56.31 -28.74
C LEU A 341 9.59 57.35 -27.72
N VAL A 342 10.42 56.92 -26.77
CA VAL A 342 11.07 57.80 -25.80
C VAL A 342 12.06 58.74 -26.49
N ARG A 343 12.88 58.23 -27.42
CA ARG A 343 13.91 58.99 -28.14
C ARG A 343 13.32 60.04 -29.08
N PHE A 344 12.20 59.74 -29.72
CA PHE A 344 11.52 60.66 -30.65
C PHE A 344 10.52 61.60 -29.96
N GLY A 345 10.33 61.48 -28.64
CA GLY A 345 9.50 62.41 -27.85
C GLY A 345 8.02 62.37 -28.23
N VAL A 346 7.51 61.19 -28.59
CA VAL A 346 6.12 60.95 -29.03
C VAL A 346 5.31 60.39 -27.87
#